data_AF-A0A317KZQ1-F1
#
_entry.id   AF-A0A317KZQ1-F1
#
_cell.length_a   1.000
_cell.length_b   1.000
_cell.length_c   1.000
_cell.angle_alpha   90.00
_cell.angle_beta   90.00
_cell.angle_gamma   90.00
#
_symmetry.space_group_name_H-M   'P 1'
#
loop_
_entity.id
_entity.type
_entity.pdbx_description
1 polymer ?
#
loop_
_entity_poly.entity_id
_entity_poly.type
_entity_poly.pdbx_seq_one_letter_code
_entity_poly.pdbx_strand_id
1 'polypeptide(L)'
;MGIFKRIGTILKSNIHSDKNKMIEVQKDMDQLIRELKAKVETAQVQLGRTEQQVLELEKDIAKFTRYEQKATDASMEASFRMQKETAKSKLDHLLIERTELQQKHDNLLKAFQGLQYRQSESMQYLKTLSTEAQTKKKIADLSNEMQSYENQVRRELAEAEALLELRKDTNY
;
A
#
# COMPACT_ATOMS: atom_id res chain seq x y z
N MET A 1 -2.86 2.11 18.59
CA MET A 1 -1.58 2.49 17.95
C MET A 1 -1.70 2.23 16.44
N GLY A 2 -1.62 3.27 15.61
CA GLY A 2 -1.82 3.14 14.15
C GLY A 2 -0.67 2.42 13.42
N ILE A 3 -1.00 1.82 12.28
CA ILE A 3 -0.11 0.98 11.47
C ILE A 3 1.14 1.75 11.02
N PHE A 4 0.99 3.04 10.67
CA PHE A 4 2.11 3.94 10.37
C PHE A 4 3.09 4.15 11.54
N LYS A 5 2.60 4.12 12.80
CA LYS A 5 3.49 4.18 13.96
C LYS A 5 4.29 2.88 14.10
N ARG A 6 3.68 1.71 13.87
CA ARG A 6 4.37 0.41 13.92
C ARG A 6 5.46 0.30 12.86
N ILE A 7 5.17 0.72 11.62
CA ILE A 7 6.15 0.79 10.52
C ILE A 7 7.32 1.71 10.91
N GLY A 8 7.02 2.91 11.42
CA GLY A 8 8.05 3.84 11.88
C GLY A 8 8.89 3.31 13.05
N THR A 9 8.30 2.52 13.95
CA THR A 9 9.01 1.87 15.06
C THR A 9 9.91 0.74 14.58
N ILE A 10 9.45 -0.08 13.63
CA ILE A 10 10.24 -1.19 13.07
C ILE A 10 11.40 -0.69 12.22
N LEU A 11 11.21 0.41 11.48
CA LEU A 11 12.30 1.10 10.78
C LEU A 11 13.33 1.72 11.74
N LYS A 12 12.91 2.14 12.93
CA LYS A 12 13.80 2.71 13.97
C LYS A 12 14.46 1.67 14.86
N SER A 13 13.86 0.49 15.05
CA SER A 13 14.47 -0.61 15.79
C SER A 13 15.41 -1.38 14.88
N ASN A 14 16.70 -1.42 15.20
CA ASN A 14 17.72 -2.18 14.48
C ASN A 14 17.15 -3.48 13.84
N ILE A 15 17.14 -3.52 12.50
CA ILE A 15 16.65 -4.63 11.63
C ILE A 15 17.36 -5.97 11.88
N HIS A 16 18.26 -6.02 12.86
CA HIS A 16 19.12 -7.15 13.17
C HIS A 16 18.40 -8.42 13.63
N SER A 17 17.10 -8.41 13.99
CA SER A 17 16.55 -9.55 14.72
C SER A 17 15.21 -10.16 14.30
N ASP A 18 14.35 -9.56 13.48
CA ASP A 18 13.01 -10.16 13.28
C ASP A 18 12.50 -10.10 11.84
N LYS A 19 12.99 -11.02 11.02
CA LYS A 19 12.41 -11.37 9.71
C LYS A 19 10.89 -11.58 9.79
N ASN A 20 10.40 -12.12 10.91
CA ASN A 20 8.98 -12.33 11.18
C ASN A 20 8.20 -11.01 11.32
N LYS A 21 8.76 -9.99 12.00
CA LYS A 21 8.13 -8.67 12.12
C LYS A 21 8.05 -7.93 10.78
N MET A 22 9.05 -8.11 9.91
CA MET A 22 8.99 -7.57 8.53
C MET A 22 7.87 -8.22 7.71
N ILE A 23 7.72 -9.55 7.80
CA ILE A 23 6.64 -10.28 7.11
C ILE A 23 5.26 -9.83 7.61
N GLU A 24 5.11 -9.62 8.92
CA GLU A 24 3.86 -9.11 9.50
C GLU A 24 3.52 -7.70 9.00
N VAL A 25 4.49 -6.78 8.98
CA VAL A 25 4.28 -5.42 8.43
C VAL A 25 3.89 -5.45 6.96
N GLN A 26 4.53 -6.33 6.17
CA GLN A 26 4.19 -6.48 4.76
C GLN A 26 2.76 -6.99 4.58
N LYS A 27 2.34 -7.99 5.37
CA LYS A 27 0.96 -8.51 5.35
C LYS A 27 -0.06 -7.44 5.76
N ASP A 28 0.22 -6.67 6.81
CA ASP A 28 -0.65 -5.59 7.28
C ASP A 28 -0.80 -4.50 6.19
N MET A 29 0.29 -4.12 5.51
CA MET A 29 0.24 -3.18 4.39
C MET A 29 -0.55 -3.75 3.20
N ASP A 30 -0.32 -5.00 2.83
CA ASP A 30 -1.03 -5.65 1.73
C ASP A 30 -2.53 -5.77 2.00
N GLN A 31 -2.92 -5.98 3.27
CA GLN A 31 -4.31 -5.98 3.67
C GLN A 31 -4.93 -4.58 3.54
N LEU A 32 -4.26 -3.54 4.04
CA LEU A 32 -4.72 -2.16 3.91
C LEU A 32 -4.92 -1.74 2.44
N ILE A 33 -3.98 -2.11 1.57
CA ILE A 33 -4.07 -1.83 0.12
C ILE A 33 -5.30 -2.51 -0.48
N ARG A 34 -5.55 -3.78 -0.13
CA ARG A 34 -6.73 -4.52 -0.59
C ARG A 34 -8.02 -3.89 -0.11
N GLU A 35 -8.11 -3.53 1.17
CA GLU A 35 -9.29 -2.86 1.73
C GLU A 35 -9.54 -1.51 1.07
N LEU A 36 -8.49 -0.72 0.84
CA LEU A 36 -8.61 0.58 0.21
C LEU A 36 -8.99 0.46 -1.27
N LYS A 37 -8.43 -0.52 -1.99
CA LYS A 37 -8.82 -0.86 -3.36
C LYS A 37 -10.32 -1.21 -3.44
N ALA A 38 -10.81 -2.07 -2.55
CA ALA A 38 -12.22 -2.44 -2.51
C ALA A 38 -13.12 -1.22 -2.26
N LYS A 39 -12.69 -0.27 -1.41
CA LYS A 39 -13.41 0.98 -1.18
C LYS A 39 -13.44 1.89 -2.41
N VAL A 40 -12.33 1.98 -3.16
CA VAL A 40 -12.27 2.71 -4.44
C VAL A 40 -13.24 2.09 -5.45
N GLU A 41 -13.17 0.77 -5.65
CA GLU A 41 -14.04 0.03 -6.57
C GLU A 41 -15.52 0.19 -6.20
N THR A 42 -15.84 0.12 -4.89
CA THR A 42 -17.22 0.33 -4.42
C THR A 42 -17.72 1.74 -4.73
N ALA A 43 -16.90 2.77 -4.48
CA ALA A 43 -17.24 4.15 -4.80
C ALA A 43 -17.42 4.36 -6.32
N GLN A 44 -16.59 3.70 -7.13
CA GLN A 44 -16.70 3.73 -8.59
C GLN A 44 -17.99 3.08 -9.09
N VAL A 45 -18.40 1.95 -8.51
CA VAL A 45 -19.68 1.30 -8.83
C VAL A 45 -20.87 2.18 -8.42
N GLN A 46 -20.79 2.86 -7.27
CA GLN A 46 -21.82 3.81 -6.84
C GLN A 46 -21.96 4.97 -7.82
N LEU A 47 -20.84 5.57 -8.24
CA LEU A 47 -20.82 6.61 -9.27
C LEU A 47 -21.50 6.16 -10.56
N GLY A 48 -21.14 4.97 -11.07
CA GLY A 48 -21.76 4.45 -12.30
C GLY A 48 -23.27 4.24 -12.18
N ARG A 49 -23.77 3.83 -11.00
CA ARG A 49 -25.23 3.72 -10.76
C ARG A 49 -25.90 5.08 -10.69
N THR A 50 -25.29 6.05 -10.01
CA THR A 50 -25.80 7.43 -9.95
C THR A 50 -25.84 8.07 -11.34
N GLU A 51 -24.82 7.85 -12.17
CA GLU A 51 -24.79 8.31 -13.57
C GLU A 51 -25.90 7.69 -14.41
N GLN A 52 -26.20 6.40 -14.23
CA GLN A 52 -27.33 5.75 -14.90
C GLN A 52 -28.67 6.40 -14.49
N GLN A 53 -28.87 6.66 -13.21
CA GLN A 53 -30.09 7.31 -12.71
C GLN A 53 -30.23 8.75 -13.23
N VAL A 54 -29.13 9.49 -13.33
CA VAL A 54 -29.09 10.81 -13.97
C VAL A 54 -29.59 10.73 -15.41
N LEU A 55 -29.07 9.80 -16.21
CA LEU A 55 -29.48 9.61 -17.60
C LEU A 55 -30.95 9.20 -17.74
N GLU A 56 -31.47 8.40 -16.82
CA GLU A 56 -32.88 8.02 -16.78
C GLU A 56 -33.78 9.23 -16.51
N LEU A 57 -33.42 10.05 -15.52
CA LEU A 57 -34.19 11.27 -15.21
C LEU A 57 -34.13 12.31 -16.34
N GLU A 58 -32.98 12.46 -17.01
CA GLU A 58 -32.87 13.33 -18.19
C GLU A 58 -33.81 12.87 -19.31
N LYS A 59 -33.92 11.55 -19.54
CA LYS A 59 -34.88 10.99 -20.50
C LYS A 59 -36.32 11.25 -20.07
N ASP A 60 -36.65 11.10 -18.80
CA ASP A 60 -37.99 11.36 -18.28
C ASP A 60 -38.35 12.85 -18.40
N ILE A 61 -37.43 13.76 -18.10
CA ILE A 61 -37.62 15.21 -18.28
C ILE A 61 -37.90 15.52 -19.76
N ALA A 62 -37.13 14.95 -20.68
CA ALA A 62 -37.34 15.13 -22.11
C ALA A 62 -38.71 14.56 -22.57
N LYS A 63 -39.10 13.40 -22.03
CA LYS A 63 -40.40 12.76 -22.28
C LYS A 63 -41.55 13.63 -21.80
N PHE A 64 -41.53 14.10 -20.55
CA PHE A 64 -42.57 14.96 -20.00
C PHE A 64 -42.63 16.32 -20.69
N THR A 65 -41.50 16.87 -21.11
CA THR A 65 -41.45 18.09 -21.93
C THR A 65 -42.23 17.91 -23.25
N ARG A 66 -42.03 16.77 -23.93
CA ARG A 66 -42.78 16.46 -25.17
C ARG A 66 -44.26 16.22 -24.92
N TYR A 67 -44.62 15.62 -23.79
CA TYR A 67 -46.02 15.37 -23.43
C TYR A 67 -46.75 16.65 -23.04
N GLU A 68 -46.09 17.54 -22.29
CA GLU A 68 -46.60 18.87 -21.97
C GLU A 68 -46.89 19.66 -23.26
N GLN A 69 -45.96 19.67 -24.22
CA GLN A 69 -46.13 20.35 -25.51
C GLN A 69 -47.25 19.79 -26.39
N LYS A 70 -47.60 18.50 -26.22
CA LYS A 70 -48.63 17.81 -27.00
C LYS A 70 -49.96 17.70 -26.26
N ALA A 71 -50.04 18.19 -25.02
CA ALA A 71 -51.25 18.10 -24.23
C ALA A 71 -52.35 18.95 -24.89
N THR A 72 -53.53 18.35 -25.07
CA THR A 72 -54.69 19.03 -25.66
C THR A 72 -55.49 19.81 -24.61
N ASP A 73 -55.35 19.45 -23.34
CA ASP A 73 -56.11 20.02 -22.23
C ASP A 73 -55.18 20.54 -21.12
N ALA A 74 -55.55 21.67 -20.53
CA ALA A 74 -54.77 22.34 -19.48
C ALA A 74 -54.50 21.45 -18.26
N SER A 75 -55.42 20.54 -17.93
CA SER A 75 -55.23 19.59 -16.83
C SER A 75 -54.11 18.57 -17.10
N MET A 76 -53.98 18.10 -18.35
CA MET A 76 -52.90 17.18 -18.73
C MET A 76 -51.56 17.91 -18.78
N GLU A 77 -51.55 19.12 -19.33
CA GLU A 77 -50.38 19.99 -19.36
C GLU A 77 -49.84 20.24 -17.93
N ALA A 78 -50.72 20.63 -17.00
CA ALA A 78 -50.36 20.84 -15.60
C ALA A 78 -49.79 19.58 -14.93
N SER A 79 -50.36 18.40 -15.21
CA SER A 79 -49.85 17.13 -14.71
C SER A 79 -48.45 16.81 -15.24
N PHE A 80 -48.21 16.94 -16.55
CA PHE A 80 -46.89 16.70 -17.14
C PHE A 80 -45.85 17.71 -16.65
N ARG A 81 -46.25 18.98 -16.47
CA ARG A 81 -45.40 20.01 -15.88
C ARG A 81 -44.97 19.63 -14.47
N MET A 82 -45.89 19.18 -13.63
CA MET A 82 -45.58 18.73 -12.26
C MET A 82 -44.64 17.52 -12.25
N GLN A 83 -44.86 16.53 -13.14
CA GLN A 83 -43.98 15.36 -13.26
C GLN A 83 -42.57 15.76 -13.73
N LYS A 84 -42.47 16.68 -14.70
CA LYS A 84 -41.21 17.25 -15.16
C LYS A 84 -40.45 17.96 -14.04
N GLU A 85 -41.11 18.83 -13.27
CA GLU A 85 -40.46 19.54 -12.16
C GLU A 85 -40.04 18.58 -11.03
N THR A 86 -40.83 17.53 -10.76
CA THR A 86 -40.44 16.47 -9.82
C THR A 86 -39.17 15.74 -10.29
N ALA A 87 -39.10 15.40 -11.58
CA ALA A 87 -37.93 14.74 -12.17
C ALA A 87 -36.69 15.65 -12.13
N LYS A 88 -36.84 16.96 -12.41
CA LYS A 88 -35.75 17.94 -12.28
C LYS A 88 -35.23 18.06 -10.86
N SER A 89 -36.12 18.17 -9.87
CA SER A 89 -35.70 18.25 -8.46
C SER A 89 -34.92 17.00 -8.02
N LYS A 90 -35.35 15.81 -8.45
CA LYS A 90 -34.60 14.57 -8.20
C LYS A 90 -33.25 14.56 -8.92
N LEU A 91 -33.19 15.07 -10.15
CA LEU A 91 -31.96 15.18 -10.91
C LEU A 91 -30.96 16.10 -10.20
N ASP A 92 -31.39 17.27 -9.74
CA ASP A 92 -30.55 18.22 -9.01
C ASP A 92 -29.95 17.59 -7.75
N HIS A 93 -30.76 16.86 -6.98
CA HIS A 93 -30.29 16.11 -5.82
C HIS A 93 -29.24 15.05 -6.20
N LEU A 94 -29.47 14.27 -7.26
CA LEU A 94 -28.53 13.26 -7.72
C LEU A 94 -27.23 13.87 -8.27
N LEU A 95 -27.27 15.06 -8.88
CA LEU A 95 -26.06 15.74 -9.35
C LEU A 95 -25.18 16.22 -8.18
N ILE A 96 -25.80 16.66 -7.09
CA ILE A 96 -25.09 16.98 -5.84
C ILE A 96 -24.46 15.72 -5.26
N GLU A 97 -25.25 14.64 -5.10
CA GLU A 97 -24.75 13.36 -4.58
C GLU A 97 -23.62 12.79 -5.45
N ARG A 98 -23.74 12.86 -6.78
CA ARG A 98 -22.69 12.45 -7.73
C ARG A 98 -21.40 13.23 -7.47
N THR A 99 -21.50 14.52 -7.21
CA THR A 99 -20.34 15.38 -6.96
C THR A 99 -19.65 15.00 -5.65
N GLU A 100 -20.42 14.75 -4.59
CA GLU A 100 -19.89 14.28 -3.31
C GLU A 100 -19.23 12.89 -3.42
N LEU A 101 -19.89 11.96 -4.12
CA LEU A 101 -19.34 10.64 -4.41
C LEU A 101 -18.05 10.73 -5.24
N GLN A 102 -18.00 11.63 -6.21
CA GLN A 102 -16.81 11.85 -7.03
C GLN A 102 -15.64 12.34 -6.18
N GLN A 103 -15.87 13.36 -5.34
CA GLN A 103 -14.85 13.85 -4.41
C GLN A 103 -14.35 12.75 -3.47
N LYS A 104 -15.26 11.93 -2.94
CA LYS A 104 -14.92 10.80 -2.09
C LYS A 104 -14.09 9.76 -2.84
N HIS A 105 -14.48 9.39 -4.05
CA HIS A 105 -13.75 8.48 -4.92
C HIS A 105 -12.34 9.00 -5.18
N ASP A 106 -12.19 10.27 -5.57
CA ASP A 106 -10.89 10.85 -5.91
C ASP A 106 -9.95 10.92 -4.70
N ASN A 107 -10.49 11.22 -3.51
CA ASN A 107 -9.73 11.19 -2.27
C ASN A 107 -9.25 9.77 -1.92
N LEU A 108 -10.11 8.76 -2.08
CA LEU A 108 -9.75 7.36 -1.86
C LEU A 108 -8.70 6.89 -2.89
N LEU A 109 -8.85 7.28 -4.16
CA LEU A 109 -7.91 6.94 -5.22
C LEU A 109 -6.54 7.56 -4.98
N LYS A 110 -6.48 8.85 -4.60
CA LYS A 110 -5.22 9.52 -4.22
C LYS A 110 -4.56 8.84 -3.02
N ALA A 111 -5.34 8.50 -2.00
CA ALA A 111 -4.83 7.77 -0.83
C ALA A 111 -4.27 6.39 -1.22
N PHE A 112 -4.95 5.68 -2.12
CA PHE A 112 -4.54 4.39 -2.63
C PHE A 112 -3.22 4.46 -3.40
N GLN A 113 -3.13 5.38 -4.36
CA GLN A 113 -1.91 5.61 -5.15
C GLN A 113 -0.72 6.01 -4.27
N GLY A 114 -0.96 6.93 -3.32
CA GLY A 114 0.08 7.37 -2.38
C GLY A 114 0.56 6.23 -1.47
N LEU A 115 -0.33 5.34 -1.05
CA LEU A 115 0.01 4.22 -0.19
C LEU A 115 0.76 3.12 -0.97
N GLN A 116 0.38 2.86 -2.23
CA GLN A 116 1.13 1.95 -3.10
C GLN A 116 2.56 2.44 -3.35
N TYR A 117 2.75 3.73 -3.63
CA TYR A 117 4.07 4.33 -3.81
C TYR A 117 4.93 4.22 -2.54
N ARG A 118 4.38 4.57 -1.38
CA ARG A 118 5.11 4.44 -0.11
C ARG A 118 5.42 2.99 0.24
N GLN A 119 4.56 2.04 -0.12
CA GLN A 119 4.83 0.62 0.07
C GLN A 119 6.02 0.18 -0.77
N SER A 120 6.08 0.54 -2.05
CA SER A 120 7.20 0.15 -2.92
C SER A 120 8.53 0.72 -2.42
N GLU A 121 8.56 2.01 -2.03
CA GLU A 121 9.75 2.63 -1.44
C GLU A 121 10.16 1.97 -0.13
N SER A 122 9.20 1.74 0.78
CA SER A 122 9.49 1.13 2.08
C SER A 122 10.00 -0.30 1.94
N MET A 123 9.41 -1.09 1.03
CA MET A 123 9.84 -2.46 0.76
C MET A 123 11.23 -2.50 0.11
N GLN A 124 11.52 -1.57 -0.80
CA GLN A 124 12.85 -1.45 -1.41
C GLN A 124 13.90 -1.07 -0.35
N TYR A 125 13.60 -0.08 0.50
CA TYR A 125 14.46 0.33 1.61
C TYR A 125 14.73 -0.83 2.59
N LEU A 126 13.68 -1.57 2.98
CA LEU A 126 13.80 -2.74 3.84
C LEU A 126 14.63 -3.86 3.21
N LYS A 127 14.50 -4.09 1.88
CA LYS A 127 15.30 -5.06 1.16
C LYS A 127 16.78 -4.67 1.15
N THR A 128 17.08 -3.40 0.89
CA THR A 128 18.46 -2.87 0.95
C THR A 128 19.06 -3.06 2.34
N LEU A 129 18.33 -2.67 3.40
CA LEU A 129 18.79 -2.84 4.77
C LEU A 129 19.00 -4.29 5.17
N SER A 130 18.12 -5.20 4.75
CA SER A 130 18.31 -6.63 4.96
C SER A 130 19.57 -7.15 4.26
N THR A 131 19.87 -6.65 3.05
CA THR A 131 21.03 -7.08 2.25
C THR A 131 22.34 -6.54 2.84
N GLU A 132 22.34 -5.28 3.29
CA GLU A 132 23.46 -4.66 4.00
C GLU A 132 23.73 -5.36 5.33
N ALA A 133 22.68 -5.70 6.09
CA ALA A 133 22.81 -6.42 7.35
C ALA A 133 23.38 -7.83 7.15
N GLN A 134 22.92 -8.56 6.13
CA GLN A 134 23.48 -9.87 5.77
C GLN A 134 24.94 -9.78 5.33
N THR A 135 25.28 -8.77 4.53
CA THR A 135 26.66 -8.53 4.11
C THR A 135 27.56 -8.22 5.31
N LYS A 136 27.12 -7.35 6.23
CA LYS A 136 27.87 -7.03 7.46
C LYS A 136 28.05 -8.25 8.36
N LYS A 137 27.00 -9.08 8.52
CA LYS A 137 27.09 -10.34 9.26
C LYS A 137 28.12 -11.29 8.63
N LYS A 138 28.06 -11.47 7.30
CA LYS A 138 29.01 -12.32 6.57
C LYS A 138 30.45 -11.82 6.70
N ILE A 139 30.67 -10.51 6.69
CA ILE A 139 31.99 -9.89 6.93
C ILE A 139 32.46 -10.16 8.37
N ALA A 140 31.59 -10.02 9.36
CA ALA A 140 31.92 -10.32 10.76
C ALA A 140 32.25 -11.81 10.97
N ASP A 141 31.47 -12.71 10.37
CA ASP A 141 31.69 -14.15 10.42
C ASP A 141 33.05 -14.52 9.75
N LEU A 142 33.36 -13.95 8.58
CA LEU A 142 34.66 -14.11 7.92
C LEU A 142 35.83 -13.57 8.76
N SER A 143 35.63 -12.44 9.44
CA SER A 143 36.68 -11.84 10.29
C SER A 143 36.98 -12.73 11.50
N ASN A 144 35.94 -13.33 12.11
CA ASN A 144 36.09 -14.29 13.20
C ASN A 144 36.77 -15.58 12.72
N GLU A 145 36.43 -16.10 11.53
CA GLU A 145 37.10 -17.25 10.92
C GLU A 145 38.58 -16.95 10.64
N MET A 146 38.89 -15.78 10.07
CA MET A 146 40.28 -15.36 9.84
C MET A 146 41.07 -15.26 11.14
N GLN A 147 40.47 -14.74 12.21
CA GLN A 147 41.12 -14.65 13.52
C GLN A 147 41.35 -16.04 14.14
N SER A 148 40.44 -17.00 13.91
CA SER A 148 40.63 -18.39 14.32
C SER A 148 41.79 -19.06 13.57
N TYR A 149 41.87 -18.84 12.25
CA TYR A 149 42.97 -19.32 11.42
C TYR A 149 44.31 -18.74 11.86
N GLU A 150 44.37 -17.43 12.15
CA GLU A 150 45.59 -16.77 12.62
C GLU A 150 46.09 -17.37 13.94
N ASN A 151 45.17 -17.65 14.88
CA ASN A 151 45.50 -18.31 16.14
C ASN A 151 46.02 -19.75 15.95
N GLN A 152 45.47 -20.48 14.98
CA GLN A 152 45.93 -21.83 14.67
C GLN A 152 47.35 -21.80 14.07
N VAL A 153 47.61 -20.92 13.11
CA VAL A 153 48.94 -20.76 12.49
C VAL A 153 49.98 -20.35 13.54
N ARG A 154 49.64 -19.45 14.47
CA ARG A 154 50.54 -19.08 15.58
C ARG A 154 50.85 -20.25 16.52
N ARG A 155 49.90 -21.15 16.76
CA ARG A 155 50.15 -22.37 17.55
C ARG A 155 51.05 -23.35 16.81
N GLU A 156 50.78 -23.61 15.54
CA GLU A 156 51.59 -24.50 14.71
C GLU A 156 53.04 -23.98 14.57
N LEU A 157 53.23 -22.66 14.46
CA LEU A 157 54.54 -22.02 14.50
C LEU A 157 55.23 -22.19 15.86
N ALA A 158 54.54 -21.93 16.97
CA ALA A 158 55.10 -22.10 18.31
C ALA A 158 55.47 -23.57 18.60
N GLU A 159 54.67 -24.52 18.13
CA GLU A 159 54.96 -25.96 18.23
C GLU A 159 56.17 -26.35 17.37
N ALA A 160 56.27 -25.82 16.14
CA ALA A 160 57.43 -26.05 15.28
C ALA A 160 58.72 -25.43 15.86
N GLU A 161 58.65 -24.25 16.46
CA GLU A 161 59.77 -23.59 17.15
C GLU A 161 60.22 -24.40 18.37
N ALA A 162 59.28 -24.88 19.20
CA ALA A 162 59.59 -25.74 20.34
C ALA A 162 60.23 -27.09 19.92
N LEU A 163 59.79 -27.68 18.80
CA LEU A 163 60.40 -28.89 18.24
C LEU A 163 61.82 -28.66 17.68
N LEU A 164 62.10 -27.45 17.18
CA LEU A 164 63.44 -27.07 16.74
C LEU A 164 64.39 -26.82 17.90
N GLU A 165 63.90 -26.24 19.00
CA GLU A 165 64.68 -26.07 20.24
C GLU A 165 65.02 -27.42 20.87
N LEU A 166 64.06 -28.35 20.95
CA LEU A 166 64.30 -29.71 21.42
C LEU A 166 65.37 -30.46 20.60
N ARG A 167 65.42 -30.24 19.27
CA ARG A 167 66.47 -30.81 18.40
C ARG A 167 67.84 -30.15 18.56
N LYS A 168 67.91 -28.91 19.04
CA LYS A 168 69.18 -28.25 19.36
C LYS A 168 69.75 -28.79 20.68
N ASP A 169 68.89 -29.14 21.64
CA ASP A 169 69.29 -29.73 22.92
C ASP A 169 69.65 -31.23 22.82
N THR A 170 69.28 -31.92 21.73
CA THR A 170 69.68 -33.34 21.50
C THR A 170 71.00 -33.52 20.73
N ASN A 171 71.67 -32.42 20.31
CA ASN A 171 72.95 -32.46 19.61
C ASN A 171 74.12 -32.02 20.51
N TYR A 172 74.22 -32.62 21.71
CA TYR A 172 75.42 -32.65 22.54
C TYR A 172 75.71 -34.10 22.96
#